data_AF-A0A4S9ZXT2-F1
#
_entry.id   AF-A0A4S9ZXT2-F1
#
_cell.length_a   1.000
_cell.length_b   1.000
_cell.length_c   1.000
_cell.angle_alpha   90.00
_cell.angle_beta   90.00
_cell.angle_gamma   90.00
#
_symmetry.space_group_name_H-M   'P 1'
#
loop_
_entity.id
_entity.type
_entity.pdbx_description
1 polymer ?
#
loop_
_entity_poly.entity_id
_entity_poly.type
_entity_poly.pdbx_seq_one_letter_code
_entity_poly.pdbx_strand_id
1 'polypeptide(L)'
;MAASRFSTENTGNNYDLVIPWSYVDPTLNDEVATEQHKARRAVRRALSDPDELGTYAIPPIALMTIGALTITQVSEGPWGGHAFTLVGYVIWWKGVVWVFVTCVVVLTVLFYTGNQADRDMTPVLFMAPVGMATAASEAGLITIYGFDMSSRLAVPQIIVGYFASGVAMFMATLLYTVYFHRLLAAGWPAPPKRAGLFILMGPCGQLATAFQLLGESANTYMRFPNTNPQQSSLQSTADSGLNRPTRSEFRNRSHHRRNP
;
A
#
# COMPACT_ATOMS: atom_id res chain seq x y z
N MET A 1 -38.57 -8.46 19.80
CA MET A 1 -39.03 -7.29 19.02
C MET A 1 -38.11 -6.13 19.33
N ALA A 2 -37.18 -5.84 18.43
CA ALA A 2 -36.33 -4.66 18.54
C ALA A 2 -36.27 -4.03 17.13
N ALA A 3 -36.85 -2.85 16.99
CA ALA A 3 -36.72 -2.02 15.80
C ALA A 3 -35.65 -0.98 16.08
N SER A 4 -34.54 -0.99 15.34
CA SER A 4 -33.61 0.13 15.36
C SER A 4 -34.10 1.21 14.41
N ARG A 5 -34.57 2.34 14.97
CA ARG A 5 -34.93 3.54 14.21
C ARG A 5 -33.65 4.30 13.85
N PHE A 6 -33.41 4.52 12.56
CA PHE A 6 -32.48 5.55 12.11
C PHE A 6 -33.29 6.81 11.83
N SER A 7 -33.10 7.85 12.65
CA SER A 7 -33.70 9.17 12.48
C SER A 7 -32.69 10.06 11.77
N THR A 8 -32.98 10.44 10.53
CA THR A 8 -32.40 11.64 9.92
C THR A 8 -33.51 12.67 9.85
N GLU A 9 -33.44 13.59 10.78
CA GLU A 9 -34.28 14.77 10.87
C GLU A 9 -33.98 15.73 9.71
N ASN A 10 -35.06 16.31 9.17
CA ASN A 10 -35.13 17.56 8.42
C ASN A 10 -35.06 17.50 6.88
N THR A 11 -36.21 17.26 6.24
CA THR A 11 -36.80 18.16 5.22
C THR A 11 -38.18 17.65 4.76
N GLY A 12 -39.23 18.11 5.45
CA GLY A 12 -40.49 18.63 4.87
C GLY A 12 -41.32 17.86 3.83
N ASN A 13 -41.00 16.64 3.40
CA ASN A 13 -41.85 15.87 2.47
C ASN A 13 -41.81 14.39 2.84
N ASN A 14 -42.85 13.96 3.57
CA ASN A 14 -43.11 12.57 3.93
C ASN A 14 -43.53 11.77 2.69
N TYR A 15 -42.55 11.33 1.90
CA TYR A 15 -42.68 10.10 1.14
C TYR A 15 -41.82 9.06 1.86
N ASP A 16 -42.34 8.54 2.97
CA ASP A 16 -41.80 7.33 3.58
C ASP A 16 -41.95 6.23 2.52
N LEU A 17 -40.84 5.91 1.85
CA LEU A 17 -40.76 4.74 0.97
C LEU A 17 -40.69 3.51 1.89
N VAL A 18 -41.82 3.19 2.52
CA VAL A 18 -42.03 1.96 3.28
C VAL A 18 -42.06 0.84 2.25
N ILE A 19 -40.91 0.25 1.96
CA ILE A 19 -40.85 -1.00 1.23
C ILE A 19 -41.53 -2.04 2.13
N PRO A 20 -42.71 -2.57 1.78
CA PRO A 20 -43.38 -3.54 2.61
C PRO A 20 -42.48 -4.77 2.76
N TRP A 21 -42.28 -5.25 3.99
CA TRP A 21 -41.49 -6.46 4.29
C TRP A 21 -41.99 -7.71 3.54
N SER A 22 -43.17 -7.68 2.93
CA SER A 22 -43.70 -8.72 2.05
C SER A 22 -43.00 -8.82 0.69
N TYR A 23 -42.15 -7.85 0.31
CA TYR A 23 -41.34 -7.88 -0.92
C TYR A 23 -39.88 -8.28 -0.69
N VAL A 24 -39.47 -8.51 0.56
CA VAL A 24 -38.17 -9.11 0.87
C VAL A 24 -38.37 -10.62 0.86
N ASP A 25 -37.96 -11.25 -0.24
CA ASP A 25 -38.05 -12.69 -0.41
C ASP A 25 -37.37 -13.41 0.77
N PRO A 26 -38.09 -14.19 1.59
CA PRO A 26 -37.52 -14.91 2.73
C PRO A 26 -36.38 -15.86 2.33
N THR A 27 -36.41 -16.34 1.08
CA THR A 27 -35.37 -17.23 0.55
C THR A 27 -34.02 -16.54 0.36
N LEU A 28 -34.00 -15.20 0.21
CA LEU A 28 -32.76 -14.43 0.05
C LEU A 28 -31.94 -14.43 1.34
N ASN A 29 -32.58 -14.37 2.51
CA ASN A 29 -31.86 -14.40 3.80
C ASN A 29 -31.30 -15.78 4.10
N ASP A 30 -32.03 -16.84 3.71
CA ASP A 30 -31.58 -18.22 3.84
C ASP A 30 -30.49 -18.57 2.82
N GLU A 31 -30.55 -18.04 1.58
CA GLU A 31 -29.48 -18.12 0.59
C GLU A 31 -28.23 -17.37 1.05
N VAL A 32 -28.35 -16.12 1.52
CA VAL A 32 -27.20 -15.37 2.03
C VAL A 32 -26.59 -16.04 3.27
N ALA A 33 -27.42 -16.56 4.18
CA ALA A 33 -26.92 -17.29 5.35
C ALA A 33 -26.26 -18.62 4.97
N THR A 34 -26.79 -19.35 3.97
CA THR A 34 -26.19 -20.58 3.46
C THR A 34 -24.93 -20.32 2.67
N GLU A 35 -24.87 -19.28 1.84
CA GLU A 35 -23.66 -18.84 1.15
C GLU A 35 -22.59 -18.35 2.12
N GLN A 36 -22.94 -17.61 3.17
CA GLN A 36 -21.99 -17.25 4.23
C GLN A 36 -21.51 -18.46 5.01
N HIS A 37 -22.36 -19.45 5.28
CA HIS A 37 -21.94 -20.68 5.93
C HIS A 37 -21.06 -21.57 5.02
N LYS A 38 -21.37 -21.65 3.73
CA LYS A 38 -20.53 -22.33 2.73
C LYS A 38 -19.18 -21.62 2.59
N ALA A 39 -19.16 -20.30 2.51
CA ALA A 39 -17.94 -19.49 2.49
C ALA A 39 -17.11 -19.72 3.75
N ARG A 40 -17.73 -19.72 4.94
CA ARG A 40 -17.03 -20.00 6.21
C ARG A 40 -16.47 -21.43 6.26
N ARG A 41 -17.20 -22.43 5.75
CA ARG A 41 -16.72 -23.82 5.68
C ARG A 41 -15.63 -24.01 4.62
N ALA A 42 -15.72 -23.31 3.49
CA ALA A 42 -14.72 -23.30 2.44
C ALA A 42 -13.42 -22.64 2.95
N VAL A 43 -13.50 -21.47 3.60
CA VAL A 43 -12.35 -20.83 4.25
C VAL A 43 -11.73 -21.75 5.31
N ARG A 44 -12.55 -22.45 6.10
CA ARG A 44 -12.03 -23.36 7.12
C ARG A 44 -11.36 -24.62 6.54
N ARG A 45 -11.76 -25.06 5.34
CA ARG A 45 -11.06 -26.10 4.57
C ARG A 45 -9.80 -25.57 3.87
N ALA A 46 -9.86 -24.34 3.37
CA ALA A 46 -8.70 -23.67 2.78
C ALA A 46 -7.59 -23.40 3.78
N LEU A 47 -7.93 -23.15 5.04
CA LEU A 47 -6.96 -23.02 6.12
C LEU A 47 -6.34 -24.35 6.55
N SER A 48 -6.86 -25.50 6.11
CA SER A 48 -6.28 -26.83 6.40
C SER A 48 -5.34 -27.35 5.32
N ASP A 49 -5.41 -26.82 4.09
CA ASP A 49 -4.50 -27.20 2.99
C ASP A 49 -3.49 -26.07 2.71
N PRO A 50 -2.17 -26.32 2.78
CA PRO A 50 -1.13 -25.31 2.58
C PRO A 50 -1.18 -24.66 1.19
N ASP A 51 -1.72 -25.37 0.19
CA ASP A 51 -1.94 -24.88 -1.16
C ASP A 51 -3.08 -23.84 -1.22
N GLU A 52 -4.16 -24.08 -0.48
CA GLU A 52 -5.30 -23.16 -0.40
C GLU A 52 -5.02 -21.95 0.51
N LEU A 53 -4.09 -22.09 1.45
CA LEU A 53 -3.56 -20.99 2.26
C LEU A 53 -2.82 -19.95 1.42
N GLY A 54 -1.97 -20.38 0.47
CA GLY A 54 -1.24 -19.44 -0.38
C GLY A 54 -2.13 -18.73 -1.40
N THR A 55 -3.21 -19.36 -1.88
CA THR A 55 -4.21 -18.66 -2.71
C THR A 55 -5.00 -17.60 -1.94
N TYR A 56 -5.05 -17.66 -0.61
CA TYR A 56 -5.68 -16.62 0.22
C TYR A 56 -4.95 -15.26 0.18
N ALA A 57 -3.71 -15.23 -0.32
CA ALA A 57 -3.00 -13.98 -0.59
C ALA A 57 -3.47 -13.30 -1.90
N ILE A 58 -4.16 -14.00 -2.80
CA ILE A 58 -4.57 -13.47 -4.11
C ILE A 58 -5.64 -12.36 -4.00
N PRO A 59 -6.73 -12.52 -3.21
CA PRO A 59 -7.74 -11.47 -3.09
C PRO A 59 -7.21 -10.11 -2.63
N PRO A 60 -6.36 -10.00 -1.59
CA PRO A 60 -5.83 -8.70 -1.21
C PRO A 60 -4.87 -8.13 -2.26
N ILE A 61 -4.09 -8.97 -2.95
CA ILE A 61 -3.25 -8.54 -4.08
C ILE A 61 -4.10 -7.90 -5.18
N ALA A 62 -5.17 -8.57 -5.61
CA ALA A 62 -6.04 -8.05 -6.66
C ALA A 62 -6.72 -6.73 -6.24
N LEU A 63 -7.17 -6.64 -4.98
CA LEU A 63 -7.81 -5.45 -4.45
C LEU A 63 -6.86 -4.25 -4.40
N MET A 64 -5.63 -4.49 -3.94
CA MET A 64 -4.52 -3.54 -3.95
C MET A 64 -4.25 -3.05 -5.38
N THR A 65 -4.10 -3.96 -6.33
CA THR A 65 -3.79 -3.62 -7.74
C THR A 65 -4.92 -2.84 -8.41
N ILE A 66 -6.19 -3.16 -8.11
CA ILE A 66 -7.32 -2.35 -8.57
C ILE A 66 -7.25 -0.93 -7.98
N GLY A 67 -6.86 -0.78 -6.71
CA GLY A 67 -6.62 0.52 -6.08
C GLY A 67 -5.53 1.32 -6.81
N ALA A 68 -4.39 0.71 -7.10
CA ALA A 68 -3.30 1.34 -7.83
C ALA A 68 -3.69 1.71 -9.28
N LEU A 69 -4.45 0.86 -9.98
CA LEU A 69 -4.97 1.15 -11.32
C LEU A 69 -5.99 2.28 -11.30
N THR A 70 -6.85 2.35 -10.28
CA THR A 70 -7.79 3.46 -10.11
C THR A 70 -7.04 4.78 -9.97
N ILE A 71 -5.92 4.78 -9.26
CA ILE A 71 -5.12 5.99 -9.08
C ILE A 71 -4.45 6.39 -10.41
N THR A 72 -3.73 5.47 -11.04
CA THR A 72 -2.96 5.76 -12.27
C THR A 72 -3.82 6.05 -13.49
N GLN A 73 -5.02 5.46 -13.60
CA GLN A 73 -5.85 5.59 -14.81
C GLN A 73 -7.05 6.53 -14.61
N VAL A 74 -7.70 6.46 -13.45
CA VAL A 74 -8.93 7.22 -13.21
C VAL A 74 -8.61 8.56 -12.57
N SER A 75 -7.73 8.61 -11.57
CA SER A 75 -7.49 9.85 -10.82
C SER A 75 -6.79 10.94 -11.64
N GLU A 76 -6.03 10.58 -12.67
CA GLU A 76 -5.41 11.53 -13.61
C GLU A 76 -6.33 11.92 -14.78
N GLY A 77 -7.48 11.25 -14.91
CA GLY A 77 -8.44 11.52 -15.98
C GLY A 77 -9.10 12.89 -15.85
N PRO A 78 -9.57 13.52 -16.95
CA PRO A 78 -10.22 14.85 -16.92
C PRO A 78 -11.47 14.93 -16.02
N TRP A 79 -12.07 13.77 -15.75
CA TRP A 79 -13.27 13.58 -14.92
C TRP A 79 -12.94 12.94 -13.56
N GLY A 80 -11.70 12.49 -13.39
CA GLY A 80 -11.17 12.01 -12.14
C GLY A 80 -10.48 13.14 -11.38
N GLY A 81 -10.36 12.96 -10.08
CA GLY A 81 -9.75 13.95 -9.22
C GLY A 81 -9.40 13.33 -7.88
N HIS A 82 -9.09 14.19 -6.92
CA HIS A 82 -8.54 13.80 -5.62
C HIS A 82 -9.36 12.73 -4.87
N ALA A 83 -10.69 12.70 -5.06
CA ALA A 83 -11.56 11.69 -4.46
C ALA A 83 -11.17 10.24 -4.84
N PHE A 84 -10.78 9.99 -6.09
CA PHE A 84 -10.36 8.65 -6.53
C PHE A 84 -8.97 8.28 -6.00
N THR A 85 -8.10 9.26 -5.82
CA THR A 85 -6.82 9.08 -5.09
C THR A 85 -7.07 8.64 -3.65
N LEU A 86 -8.03 9.28 -2.95
CA LEU A 86 -8.39 8.90 -1.58
C LEU A 86 -8.99 7.49 -1.48
N VAL A 87 -9.82 7.10 -2.45
CA VAL A 87 -10.40 5.76 -2.52
C VAL A 87 -9.29 4.71 -2.69
N GLY A 88 -8.39 4.90 -3.65
CA GLY A 88 -7.26 3.99 -3.85
C GLY A 88 -6.34 3.91 -2.62
N TYR A 89 -6.12 5.03 -1.92
CA TYR A 89 -5.37 5.09 -0.67
C TYR A 89 -6.00 4.22 0.44
N VAL A 90 -7.31 4.33 0.66
CA VAL A 90 -8.02 3.55 1.69
C VAL A 90 -8.05 2.06 1.33
N ILE A 91 -8.26 1.75 0.05
CA ILE A 91 -8.22 0.37 -0.48
C ILE A 91 -6.85 -0.25 -0.22
N TRP A 92 -5.77 0.49 -0.49
CA TRP A 92 -4.41 0.04 -0.24
C TRP A 92 -4.18 -0.30 1.24
N TRP A 93 -4.58 0.56 2.18
CA TRP A 93 -4.42 0.27 3.63
C TRP A 93 -5.17 -1.00 4.07
N LYS A 94 -6.38 -1.22 3.57
CA LYS A 94 -7.14 -2.46 3.85
C LYS A 94 -6.41 -3.69 3.28
N GLY A 95 -5.88 -3.57 2.07
CA GLY A 95 -5.10 -4.59 1.42
C GLY A 95 -3.82 -4.94 2.18
N VAL A 96 -3.08 -3.94 2.66
CA VAL A 96 -1.86 -4.09 3.46
C VAL A 96 -2.14 -4.86 4.76
N VAL A 97 -3.18 -4.48 5.49
CA VAL A 97 -3.53 -5.17 6.75
C VAL A 97 -3.90 -6.63 6.46
N TRP A 98 -4.68 -6.87 5.41
CA TRP A 98 -5.06 -8.23 5.03
C TRP A 98 -3.85 -9.07 4.66
N VAL A 99 -3.01 -8.59 3.73
CA VAL A 99 -1.85 -9.36 3.27
C VAL A 99 -0.82 -9.58 4.38
N PHE A 100 -0.69 -8.64 5.31
CA PHE A 100 0.12 -8.81 6.50
C PHE A 100 -0.39 -9.94 7.39
N VAL A 101 -1.70 -10.01 7.64
CA VAL A 101 -2.32 -11.11 8.39
C VAL A 101 -2.09 -12.44 7.68
N THR A 102 -2.30 -12.52 6.36
CA THR A 102 -2.03 -13.73 5.57
C THR A 102 -0.56 -14.14 5.68
N CYS A 103 0.38 -13.18 5.64
CA CYS A 103 1.80 -13.43 5.78
C CYS A 103 2.16 -14.05 7.15
N VAL A 104 1.59 -13.52 8.24
CA VAL A 104 1.76 -14.07 9.60
C VAL A 104 1.21 -15.49 9.70
N VAL A 105 0.02 -15.75 9.12
CA VAL A 105 -0.58 -17.09 9.11
C VAL A 105 0.31 -18.07 8.35
N VAL A 106 0.82 -17.71 7.17
CA VAL A 106 1.70 -18.58 6.38
C VAL A 106 3.01 -18.88 7.10
N LEU A 107 3.65 -17.88 7.73
CA LEU A 107 4.84 -18.10 8.56
C LEU A 107 4.55 -19.05 9.72
N THR A 108 3.43 -18.83 10.42
CA THR A 108 3.02 -19.65 11.55
C THR A 108 2.83 -21.10 11.11
N VAL A 109 2.07 -21.34 10.04
CA VAL A 109 1.86 -22.68 9.48
C VAL A 109 3.18 -23.34 9.08
N LEU A 110 4.10 -22.60 8.46
CA LEU A 110 5.42 -23.12 8.08
C LEU A 110 6.21 -23.62 9.30
N PHE A 111 6.23 -22.86 10.40
CA PHE A 111 6.92 -23.26 11.63
C PHE A 111 6.27 -24.46 12.32
N TYR A 112 4.93 -24.52 12.38
CA TYR A 112 4.22 -25.63 13.01
C TYR A 112 4.23 -26.92 12.16
N THR A 113 4.39 -26.80 10.85
CA THR A 113 4.33 -27.92 9.89
C THR A 113 5.73 -28.41 9.47
N GLY A 114 6.78 -27.99 10.18
CA GLY A 114 8.20 -28.06 9.81
C GLY A 114 8.79 -29.41 9.36
N ASN A 115 8.03 -30.52 9.41
CA ASN A 115 8.45 -31.84 8.93
C ASN A 115 7.77 -32.28 7.61
N GLN A 116 6.70 -31.61 7.16
CA GLN A 116 6.02 -31.92 5.88
C GLN A 116 6.52 -31.04 4.72
N ALA A 117 7.20 -29.92 5.03
CA ALA A 117 7.73 -28.97 4.05
C ALA A 117 8.81 -29.59 3.12
N ASP A 118 9.54 -30.62 3.57
CA ASP A 118 10.56 -31.26 2.75
C ASP A 118 10.00 -32.13 1.61
N ARG A 119 8.72 -32.55 1.68
CA ARG A 119 8.12 -33.43 0.66
C ARG A 119 7.01 -32.78 -0.16
N ASP A 120 6.12 -32.01 0.46
CA ASP A 120 4.89 -31.52 -0.20
C ASP A 120 4.78 -29.99 -0.32
N MET A 121 5.90 -29.27 -0.26
CA MET A 121 5.86 -27.80 -0.41
C MET A 121 5.54 -27.38 -1.84
N THR A 122 4.52 -26.55 -2.01
CA THR A 122 4.11 -26.03 -3.32
C THR A 122 4.59 -24.60 -3.56
N PRO A 123 4.79 -24.21 -4.83
CA PRO A 123 5.17 -22.84 -5.18
C PRO A 123 4.15 -21.78 -4.72
N VAL A 124 2.91 -22.18 -4.44
CA VAL A 124 1.80 -21.28 -4.07
C VAL A 124 2.07 -20.58 -2.73
N LEU A 125 2.91 -21.15 -1.86
CA LEU A 125 3.33 -20.50 -0.62
C LEU A 125 4.13 -19.20 -0.85
N PHE A 126 4.74 -19.02 -2.03
CA PHE A 126 5.40 -17.76 -2.40
C PHE A 126 4.40 -16.62 -2.66
N MET A 127 3.10 -16.88 -2.74
CA MET A 127 2.11 -15.80 -2.92
C MET A 127 2.04 -14.85 -1.71
N ALA A 128 2.41 -15.31 -0.51
CA ALA A 128 2.48 -14.46 0.68
C ALA A 128 3.60 -13.38 0.58
N PRO A 129 4.88 -13.72 0.32
CA PRO A 129 5.90 -12.70 0.09
C PRO A 129 5.62 -11.87 -1.18
N VAL A 130 5.05 -12.46 -2.23
CA VAL A 130 4.60 -11.68 -3.41
C VAL A 130 3.61 -10.62 -2.98
N GLY A 131 2.61 -10.95 -2.17
CA GLY A 131 1.61 -9.97 -1.76
C GLY A 131 2.17 -8.82 -0.92
N MET A 132 3.13 -9.12 -0.03
CA MET A 132 3.84 -8.07 0.72
C MET A 132 4.72 -7.21 -0.20
N ALA A 133 5.37 -7.81 -1.21
CA ALA A 133 6.15 -7.08 -2.20
C ALA A 133 5.25 -6.20 -3.09
N THR A 134 4.08 -6.70 -3.50
CA THR A 134 3.08 -5.92 -4.25
C THR A 134 2.59 -4.73 -3.44
N ALA A 135 2.30 -4.91 -2.15
CA ALA A 135 1.92 -3.80 -1.27
C ALA A 135 2.99 -2.69 -1.25
N ALA A 136 4.28 -3.06 -1.27
CA ALA A 136 5.40 -2.12 -1.34
C ALA A 136 5.51 -1.44 -2.72
N SER A 137 5.36 -2.18 -3.82
CA SER A 137 5.33 -1.63 -5.19
C SER A 137 4.23 -0.59 -5.35
N GLU A 138 3.03 -0.93 -4.89
CA GLU A 138 1.87 -0.06 -5.02
C GLU A 138 1.95 1.16 -4.11
N ALA A 139 2.57 1.06 -2.93
CA ALA A 139 2.85 2.25 -2.13
C ALA A 139 3.61 3.30 -2.94
N GLY A 140 4.65 2.88 -3.67
CA GLY A 140 5.40 3.78 -4.56
C GLY A 140 4.56 4.31 -5.74
N LEU A 141 3.80 3.43 -6.41
CA LEU A 141 2.91 3.85 -7.51
C LEU A 141 1.90 4.92 -7.05
N ILE A 142 1.24 4.68 -5.92
CA ILE A 142 0.19 5.55 -5.38
C ILE A 142 0.77 6.92 -5.03
N THR A 143 1.98 6.97 -4.49
CA THR A 143 2.61 8.25 -4.15
C THR A 143 3.12 9.02 -5.36
N ILE A 144 3.58 8.35 -6.42
CA ILE A 144 4.07 9.02 -7.65
C ILE A 144 2.91 9.54 -8.50
N TYR A 145 1.88 8.72 -8.72
CA TYR A 145 0.79 9.00 -9.67
C TYR A 145 -0.51 9.48 -8.99
N GLY A 146 -0.47 9.77 -7.69
CA GLY A 146 -1.61 10.29 -6.95
C GLY A 146 -1.91 11.75 -7.31
N PHE A 147 -3.14 12.04 -7.76
CA PHE A 147 -3.56 13.40 -8.05
C PHE A 147 -3.72 14.22 -6.75
N ASP A 148 -2.99 15.34 -6.67
CA ASP A 148 -2.95 16.23 -5.50
C ASP A 148 -2.54 15.50 -4.20
N MET A 149 -1.57 14.60 -4.29
CA MET A 149 -1.08 13.83 -3.14
C MET A 149 -0.24 14.71 -2.19
N SER A 150 -0.74 14.93 -0.97
CA SER A 150 -0.02 15.68 0.07
C SER A 150 1.10 14.85 0.71
N SER A 151 2.23 15.49 1.04
CA SER A 151 3.35 14.86 1.75
C SER A 151 2.93 14.20 3.08
N ARG A 152 1.87 14.69 3.73
CA ARG A 152 1.35 14.11 4.98
C ARG A 152 0.72 12.73 4.79
N LEU A 153 0.16 12.45 3.61
CA LEU A 153 -0.41 11.14 3.28
C LEU A 153 0.63 10.21 2.65
N ALA A 154 1.54 10.77 1.84
CA ALA A 154 2.57 10.01 1.12
C ALA A 154 3.66 9.45 2.04
N VAL A 155 4.16 10.23 3.02
CA VAL A 155 5.29 9.82 3.88
C VAL A 155 4.98 8.54 4.68
N PRO A 156 3.84 8.39 5.38
CA PRO A 156 3.50 7.15 6.07
C PRO A 156 3.43 5.94 5.14
N GLN A 157 2.90 6.13 3.93
CA GLN A 157 2.76 5.05 2.95
C GLN A 157 4.12 4.57 2.43
N ILE A 158 5.06 5.48 2.19
CA ILE A 158 6.44 5.15 1.80
C ILE A 158 7.15 4.39 2.94
N ILE A 159 7.01 4.84 4.19
CA ILE A 159 7.62 4.16 5.35
C ILE A 159 7.10 2.73 5.45
N VAL A 160 5.77 2.56 5.44
CA VAL A 160 5.15 1.23 5.49
C VAL A 160 5.53 0.38 4.27
N GLY A 161 5.68 0.98 3.09
CA GLY A 161 6.18 0.32 1.89
C GLY A 161 7.59 -0.25 2.07
N TYR A 162 8.53 0.51 2.68
CA TYR A 162 9.87 0.01 3.00
C TYR A 162 9.86 -1.11 4.06
N PHE A 163 8.98 -1.02 5.06
CA PHE A 163 8.80 -2.12 6.01
C PHE A 163 8.24 -3.37 5.33
N ALA A 164 7.23 -3.21 4.46
CA ALA A 164 6.62 -4.30 3.72
C ALA A 164 7.63 -4.99 2.78
N SER A 165 8.47 -4.23 2.08
CA SER A 165 9.53 -4.79 1.22
C SER A 165 10.60 -5.53 2.03
N GLY A 166 10.98 -5.02 3.21
CA GLY A 166 11.88 -5.71 4.12
C GLY A 166 11.34 -7.06 4.61
N VAL A 167 10.07 -7.09 5.03
CA VAL A 167 9.39 -8.33 5.44
C VAL A 167 9.27 -9.30 4.27
N ALA A 168 8.86 -8.83 3.09
CA ALA A 168 8.75 -9.64 1.88
C ALA A 168 10.09 -10.26 1.49
N MET A 169 11.17 -9.48 1.52
CA MET A 169 12.52 -9.94 1.19
C MET A 169 12.99 -11.01 2.18
N PHE A 170 12.82 -10.78 3.49
CA PHE A 170 13.18 -11.75 4.52
C PHE A 170 12.43 -13.08 4.36
N MET A 171 11.11 -13.01 4.17
CA MET A 171 10.27 -14.19 3.90
C MET A 171 10.66 -14.92 2.62
N ALA A 172 10.89 -14.18 1.54
CA ALA A 172 11.30 -14.75 0.27
C ALA A 172 12.63 -15.50 0.41
N THR A 173 13.63 -14.94 1.09
CA THR A 173 14.91 -15.62 1.32
C THR A 173 14.73 -16.95 2.06
N LEU A 174 13.93 -16.98 3.13
CA LEU A 174 13.65 -18.22 3.87
C LEU A 174 12.93 -19.27 3.03
N LEU A 175 11.92 -18.86 2.26
CA LEU A 175 11.17 -19.78 1.41
C LEU A 175 12.02 -20.27 0.23
N TYR A 176 12.87 -19.43 -0.37
CA TYR A 176 13.79 -19.84 -1.42
C TYR A 176 14.78 -20.89 -0.94
N THR A 177 15.37 -20.74 0.26
CA THR A 177 16.34 -21.72 0.76
C THR A 177 15.70 -23.09 0.99
N VAL A 178 14.53 -23.13 1.63
CA VAL A 178 13.79 -24.39 1.86
C VAL A 178 13.30 -25.00 0.54
N TYR A 179 12.78 -24.18 -0.39
CA TYR A 179 12.29 -24.68 -1.67
C TYR A 179 13.43 -25.17 -2.57
N PHE A 180 14.58 -24.51 -2.53
CA PHE A 180 15.78 -24.92 -3.27
C PHE A 180 16.34 -26.23 -2.72
N HIS A 181 16.39 -26.39 -1.39
CA HIS A 181 16.75 -27.67 -0.76
C HIS A 181 15.83 -28.81 -1.25
N ARG A 182 14.52 -28.58 -1.26
CA ARG A 182 13.53 -29.55 -1.73
C ARG A 182 13.71 -29.89 -3.22
N LEU A 183 14.01 -28.92 -4.08
CA LEU A 183 14.31 -29.18 -5.49
C LEU A 183 15.56 -30.06 -5.69
N LEU A 184 16.59 -29.85 -4.86
CA LEU A 184 17.82 -30.66 -4.91
C LEU A 184 17.59 -32.08 -4.38
N ALA A 185 16.77 -32.25 -3.33
CA ALA A 185 16.53 -33.53 -2.68
C ALA A 185 15.49 -34.42 -3.41
N ALA A 186 14.38 -33.83 -3.86
CA ALA A 186 13.25 -34.55 -4.46
C ALA A 186 13.16 -34.40 -6.00
N GLY A 187 13.98 -33.54 -6.59
CA GLY A 187 13.96 -33.27 -8.03
C GLY A 187 12.80 -32.37 -8.45
N TRP A 188 12.48 -32.40 -9.75
CA TRP A 188 11.46 -31.52 -10.33
C TRP A 188 10.04 -31.95 -9.95
N PRO A 189 9.12 -30.99 -9.72
CA PRO A 189 7.71 -31.29 -9.48
C PRO A 189 7.09 -32.09 -10.64
N ALA A 190 5.99 -32.80 -10.34
CA ALA A 190 5.20 -33.53 -11.33
C ALA A 190 4.86 -32.62 -12.54
N PRO A 191 4.81 -33.16 -13.78
CA PRO A 191 4.60 -32.37 -15.00
C PRO A 191 3.52 -31.27 -14.93
N PRO A 192 2.31 -31.51 -14.37
CA PRO A 192 1.28 -30.47 -14.29
C PRO A 192 1.63 -29.31 -13.34
N LYS A 193 2.48 -29.53 -12.33
CA LYS A 193 2.89 -28.50 -11.35
C LYS A 193 4.11 -27.70 -11.79
N ARG A 194 4.78 -28.06 -12.90
CA ARG A 194 6.00 -27.39 -13.38
C ARG A 194 5.76 -25.95 -13.82
N ALA A 195 4.58 -25.64 -14.38
CA ALA A 195 4.23 -24.26 -14.72
C ALA A 195 4.16 -23.35 -13.47
N GLY A 196 3.82 -23.92 -12.30
CA GLY A 196 3.81 -23.19 -11.03
C GLY A 196 5.20 -22.71 -10.58
N LEU A 197 6.29 -23.23 -11.14
CA LEU A 197 7.64 -22.75 -10.84
C LEU A 197 7.85 -21.29 -11.28
N PHE A 198 7.08 -20.77 -12.25
CA PHE A 198 7.14 -19.36 -12.63
C PHE A 198 6.72 -18.41 -11.50
N ILE A 199 5.92 -18.87 -10.53
CA ILE A 199 5.53 -18.08 -9.34
C ILE A 199 6.77 -17.69 -8.52
N LEU A 200 7.83 -18.50 -8.56
CA LEU A 200 9.10 -18.21 -7.90
C LEU A 200 9.81 -16.97 -8.46
N MET A 201 9.50 -16.51 -9.68
CA MET A 201 10.05 -15.24 -10.18
C MET A 201 9.37 -14.04 -9.50
N GLY A 202 8.09 -14.17 -9.17
CA GLY A 202 7.21 -13.10 -8.69
C GLY A 202 7.80 -12.23 -7.58
N PRO A 203 8.30 -12.78 -6.46
CA PRO A 203 8.83 -11.98 -5.35
C PRO A 203 9.99 -11.08 -5.77
N CYS A 204 10.94 -11.59 -6.55
CA CYS A 204 12.11 -10.83 -7.01
C CYS A 204 11.70 -9.69 -7.95
N GLY A 205 10.80 -9.96 -8.90
CA GLY A 205 10.30 -8.94 -9.81
C GLY A 205 9.55 -7.82 -9.07
N GLN A 206 8.64 -8.19 -8.18
CA GLN A 206 7.88 -7.23 -7.37
C GLN A 206 8.77 -6.43 -6.43
N LEU A 207 9.75 -7.05 -5.77
CA LEU A 207 10.70 -6.33 -4.91
C LEU A 207 11.56 -5.33 -5.70
N ALA A 208 12.03 -5.70 -6.89
CA ALA A 208 12.80 -4.79 -7.74
C ALA A 208 11.97 -3.57 -8.18
N THR A 209 10.70 -3.77 -8.55
CA THR A 209 9.76 -2.69 -8.84
C THR A 209 9.50 -1.82 -7.60
N ALA A 210 9.29 -2.45 -6.44
CA ALA A 210 9.06 -1.74 -5.19
C ALA A 210 10.21 -0.81 -4.82
N PHE A 211 11.46 -1.26 -4.90
CA PHE A 211 12.60 -0.41 -4.56
C PHE A 211 12.78 0.77 -5.52
N GLN A 212 12.53 0.57 -6.81
CA GLN A 212 12.60 1.66 -7.78
C GLN A 212 11.55 2.74 -7.49
N LEU A 213 10.29 2.34 -7.33
CA LEU A 213 9.18 3.28 -7.13
C LEU A 213 9.21 3.92 -5.75
N LEU A 214 9.55 3.18 -4.70
CA LEU A 214 9.71 3.75 -3.36
C LEU A 214 10.91 4.70 -3.31
N GLY A 215 12.00 4.39 -4.00
CA GLY A 215 13.18 5.26 -4.10
C GLY A 215 12.86 6.58 -4.81
N GLU A 216 12.11 6.52 -5.92
CA GLU A 216 11.63 7.70 -6.62
C GLU A 216 10.66 8.52 -5.74
N SER A 217 9.71 7.86 -5.09
CA SER A 217 8.77 8.49 -4.16
C SER A 217 9.47 9.17 -2.98
N ALA A 218 10.49 8.53 -2.42
CA ALA A 218 11.28 9.08 -1.32
C ALA A 218 12.08 10.31 -1.78
N ASN A 219 12.64 10.30 -2.99
CA ASN A 219 13.32 11.48 -3.53
C ASN A 219 12.34 12.67 -3.71
N THR A 220 11.08 12.40 -4.04
CA THR A 220 10.05 13.44 -4.23
C THR A 220 9.51 13.98 -2.90
N TYR A 221 9.16 13.12 -1.94
CA TYR A 221 8.43 13.51 -0.73
C TYR A 221 9.25 13.49 0.58
N MET A 222 10.39 12.77 0.61
CA MET A 222 11.29 12.69 1.78
C MET A 222 12.57 13.52 1.59
N ARG A 223 12.57 14.50 0.68
CA ARG A 223 13.51 15.62 0.81
C ARG A 223 13.26 16.25 2.17
N PHE A 224 14.13 15.96 3.13
CA PHE A 224 14.23 16.71 4.39
C PHE A 224 14.10 18.19 4.05
N PRO A 225 13.29 18.95 4.79
CA PRO A 225 13.00 20.32 4.43
C PRO A 225 14.28 21.06 4.06
N ASN A 226 14.36 21.45 2.80
CA ASN A 226 14.75 22.82 2.53
C ASN A 226 13.72 23.66 3.28
N THR A 227 14.00 23.90 4.56
CA THR A 227 13.48 25.04 5.31
C THR A 227 13.79 26.24 4.43
N ASN A 228 12.79 26.63 3.62
CA ASN A 228 12.74 27.81 2.77
C ASN A 228 14.11 28.41 2.36
N PRO A 229 14.61 28.17 1.13
CA PRO A 229 15.68 29.01 0.58
C PRO A 229 15.26 30.49 0.47
N GLN A 230 13.96 30.80 0.64
CA GLN A 230 13.40 32.14 0.69
C GLN A 230 13.44 32.79 2.10
N GLN A 231 13.64 32.04 3.19
CA GLN A 231 13.76 32.62 4.55
C GLN A 231 15.22 32.86 4.96
N SER A 232 16.18 32.07 4.47
CA SER A 232 17.61 32.34 4.71
C SER A 232 18.09 33.60 3.99
N SER A 233 17.50 33.95 2.84
CA SER A 233 17.77 35.21 2.15
C SER A 233 17.16 36.41 2.86
N LEU A 234 16.00 36.28 3.50
CA LEU A 234 15.38 37.36 4.27
C LEU A 234 16.06 37.56 5.64
N GLN A 235 16.56 36.50 6.28
CA GLN A 235 17.32 36.62 7.53
C GLN A 235 18.72 37.22 7.29
N SER A 236 19.38 36.86 6.18
CA SER A 236 20.65 37.48 5.76
C SER A 236 20.49 38.97 5.41
N THR A 237 19.32 39.37 4.90
CA THR A 237 18.99 40.79 4.62
C THR A 237 18.61 41.56 5.90
N ALA A 238 18.07 40.88 6.91
CA ALA A 238 17.76 41.48 8.22
C ALA A 238 19.03 41.71 9.07
N ASP A 239 19.97 40.77 9.05
CA ASP A 239 21.25 40.89 9.78
C ASP A 239 22.29 41.77 9.06
N SER A 240 22.14 42.01 7.76
CA SER A 240 22.91 43.05 7.03
C SER A 240 22.32 44.45 7.16
N GLY A 241 21.19 44.60 7.87
CA GLY A 241 20.54 45.88 8.17
C GLY A 241 21.14 46.66 9.35
N LEU A 242 22.01 46.04 10.15
CA LEU A 242 22.57 46.65 11.37
C LEU A 242 23.98 47.24 11.19
N ASN A 243 24.29 47.78 10.01
CA ASN A 243 25.40 48.72 9.85
C ASN A 243 25.16 49.67 8.67
N ARG A 244 24.07 50.45 8.73
CA ARG A 244 23.95 51.63 7.87
C ARG A 244 24.75 52.77 8.50
N PRO A 245 25.87 53.22 7.91
CA PRO A 245 26.45 54.49 8.30
C PRO A 245 25.39 55.57 8.08
N THR A 246 25.13 56.34 9.14
CA THR A 246 24.21 57.47 9.13
C THR A 246 24.56 58.43 8.00
N ARG A 247 23.52 58.96 7.33
CA ARG A 247 23.55 59.88 6.17
C ARG A 247 24.32 61.20 6.39
N SER A 248 25.00 61.36 7.52
CA SER A 248 25.92 62.46 7.83
C SER A 248 27.35 62.25 7.31
N GLU A 249 27.79 61.01 7.01
CA GLU A 249 29.17 60.76 6.57
C GLU A 249 29.40 60.94 5.05
N PHE A 250 28.34 60.92 4.23
CA PHE A 250 28.47 61.15 2.78
C PHE A 250 28.63 62.64 2.40
N ARG A 251 28.43 63.57 3.33
CA ARG A 251 28.53 65.02 3.05
C ARG A 251 29.93 65.61 3.29
N ASN A 252 30.89 64.83 3.78
CA ASN A 252 32.23 65.36 4.11
C ASN A 252 33.38 64.83 3.25
N ARG A 253 33.10 64.01 2.21
CA ARG A 253 34.11 63.55 1.24
C ARG A 253 34.11 64.28 -0.10
N SER A 254 33.24 65.27 -0.30
CA SER A 254 33.17 66.06 -1.54
C SER A 254 34.06 67.31 -1.57
N HIS A 255 34.87 67.57 -0.53
CA HIS A 255 35.71 68.78 -0.43
C HIS A 255 37.22 68.56 -0.39
N HIS A 256 37.73 67.34 -0.64
CA HIS A 256 39.18 67.08 -0.55
C HIS A 256 39.84 66.40 -1.76
N ARG A 257 39.28 66.61 -2.96
CA ARG A 257 39.99 66.38 -4.24
C ARG A 257 39.88 67.60 -5.15
N ARG A 258 40.66 68.64 -4.84
CA ARG A 258 41.20 69.58 -5.83
C ARG A 258 42.66 69.85 -5.49
N ASN A 259 43.52 69.41 -6.41
CA ASN A 259 44.87 69.92 -6.72
C ASN A 259 45.97 69.66 -5.68
N PRO A 260 47.26 69.65 -6.09
CA PRO A 260 47.84 70.02 -7.39
C PRO A 260 48.17 68.84 -8.32
#